data_AF-A0A521QP75-F1
#
_entry.id   AF-A0A521QP75-F1
#
_cell.length_a   1.000
_cell.length_b   1.000
_cell.length_c   1.000
_cell.angle_alpha   90.00
_cell.angle_beta   90.00
_cell.angle_gamma   90.00
#
_symmetry.space_group_name_H-M   'P 1'
#
loop_
_entity.id
_entity.type
_entity.pdbx_description
1 polymer ?
#
loop_
_entity_poly.entity_id
_entity_poly.type
_entity_poly.pdbx_seq_one_letter_code
_entity_poly.pdbx_strand_id
1 'polypeptide(L)'
;MRNPRRKAIIFATLALSGAALLWFGVQRENTAGRDDISDVMSAVGFATLVCSTLYLLLRVLPTALGRARLQAGVGRITQWQVSAADWDKFRALDAERAGTDPMFLANDLWIRRQTPPEGVEITVGKKALIVDGSYHPLRMNGIPELRSIGWLDNAPRPGRPPDCLEFLLAYPAGRYGGVRYTCLRVPVPEAARAQGLSAYRHFAPALEKRRAKGAIALRNPRRTYQITAALFGVGLVAAVAGAVMIAIARSQGEYAGMIAGFLTLGGTFVAIPSALVGGMTFLLRWKEGKESQRRANHRTRK
;
A
#
# COMPACT_ATOMS: atom_id res chain seq x y z
N MET A 1 -5.17 -8.29 4.78
CA MET A 1 -5.13 -9.34 3.73
C MET A 1 -5.23 -10.71 4.37
N ARG A 2 -6.33 -11.40 4.06
CA ARG A 2 -6.57 -12.78 4.49
C ARG A 2 -5.81 -13.77 3.59
N ASN A 3 -5.26 -14.82 4.20
CA ASN A 3 -4.55 -15.94 3.55
C ASN A 3 -3.49 -15.54 2.50
N PRO A 4 -2.45 -14.76 2.88
CA PRO A 4 -1.44 -14.27 1.93
C PRO A 4 -0.63 -15.41 1.29
N ARG A 5 -0.44 -16.54 1.98
CA ARG A 5 0.26 -17.72 1.44
C ARG A 5 -0.46 -18.32 0.23
N ARG A 6 -1.77 -18.56 0.34
CA ARG A 6 -2.59 -19.07 -0.77
C ARG A 6 -2.55 -18.13 -1.97
N LYS A 7 -2.63 -16.81 -1.72
CA LYS A 7 -2.49 -15.81 -2.78
C LYS A 7 -1.10 -15.85 -3.42
N ALA A 8 -0.04 -16.04 -2.64
CA ALA A 8 1.32 -16.12 -3.17
C ALA A 8 1.45 -17.29 -4.16
N ILE A 9 0.91 -18.45 -3.80
CA ILE A 9 0.87 -19.64 -4.66
C ILE A 9 0.10 -19.33 -5.95
N ILE A 10 -1.12 -18.79 -5.86
CA ILE A 10 -1.94 -18.47 -7.04
C ILE A 10 -1.20 -17.52 -7.99
N PHE A 11 -0.62 -16.44 -7.49
CA PHE A 11 0.07 -15.46 -8.33
C PHE A 11 1.42 -15.98 -8.86
N ALA A 12 2.10 -16.87 -8.13
CA ALA A 12 3.29 -17.56 -8.64
C ALA A 12 2.91 -18.52 -9.79
N THR A 13 1.84 -19.30 -9.63
CA THR A 13 1.33 -20.17 -10.70
C THR A 13 0.91 -19.36 -11.93
N LEU A 14 0.19 -18.24 -11.75
CA LEU A 14 -0.16 -17.35 -12.86
C LEU A 14 1.07 -16.78 -13.58
N ALA A 15 2.11 -16.39 -12.84
CA ALA A 15 3.36 -15.92 -13.44
C ALA A 15 4.03 -17.01 -14.27
N LEU A 16 4.10 -18.23 -13.75
CA LEU A 16 4.66 -19.38 -14.47
C LEU A 16 3.83 -19.73 -15.71
N SER A 17 2.50 -19.72 -15.63
CA SER A 17 1.63 -19.93 -16.78
C SER A 17 1.78 -18.84 -17.84
N GLY A 18 1.93 -17.57 -17.43
CA GLY A 18 2.21 -16.46 -18.35
C GLY A 18 3.56 -16.62 -19.06
N ALA A 19 4.61 -17.01 -18.33
CA ALA A 19 5.93 -17.30 -18.90
C ALA A 19 5.88 -18.48 -19.88
N ALA A 20 5.18 -19.56 -19.54
CA ALA A 20 5.01 -20.72 -20.42
C ALA A 20 4.25 -20.34 -21.70
N LEU A 21 3.16 -19.57 -21.60
CA LEU A 21 2.38 -19.14 -22.75
C LEU A 21 3.19 -18.21 -23.68
N LEU A 22 3.96 -17.29 -23.10
CA LEU A 22 4.89 -16.45 -23.84
C LEU A 22 5.96 -17.29 -24.55
N TRP A 23 6.53 -18.27 -23.86
CA TRP A 23 7.49 -19.19 -24.45
C TRP A 23 6.90 -19.98 -25.63
N PHE A 24 5.66 -20.48 -25.50
CA PHE A 24 4.98 -21.17 -26.59
C PHE A 24 4.68 -20.26 -27.78
N GLY A 25 4.30 -19.00 -27.54
CA GLY A 25 4.12 -18.00 -28.61
C GLY A 25 5.41 -17.80 -29.40
N VAL A 26 6.53 -17.59 -28.71
CA VAL A 26 7.86 -17.44 -29.32
C VAL A 26 8.31 -18.70 -30.06
N GLN A 27 8.10 -19.89 -29.46
CA GLN A 27 8.43 -21.16 -30.13
C GLN A 27 7.59 -21.39 -31.38
N ARG A 28 6.30 -21.05 -31.35
CA ARG A 28 5.41 -21.16 -32.51
C ARG A 28 5.87 -20.25 -33.63
N GLU A 29 6.20 -18.99 -33.33
CA GLU A 29 6.74 -18.06 -34.31
C GLU A 29 8.02 -18.59 -34.96
N ASN A 30 8.93 -19.16 -34.17
CA ASN A 30 10.18 -19.74 -34.66
C ASN A 30 9.97 -20.99 -35.54
N THR A 31 8.90 -21.75 -35.33
CA THR A 31 8.68 -23.06 -35.99
C THR A 31 7.71 -23.00 -37.17
N ALA A 32 6.61 -22.26 -37.02
CA ALA A 32 5.54 -22.16 -38.01
C ALA A 32 5.52 -20.82 -38.75
N GLY A 33 6.47 -19.92 -38.43
CA GLY A 33 6.40 -18.54 -38.84
C GLY A 33 5.41 -17.75 -37.98
N ARG A 34 5.41 -16.43 -38.19
CA ARG A 34 4.53 -15.53 -37.45
C ARG A 34 3.08 -15.69 -37.92
N ASP A 35 2.19 -15.94 -36.97
CA ASP A 35 0.75 -15.98 -37.18
C ASP A 35 -0.02 -15.32 -36.01
N ASP A 36 -1.29 -14.99 -36.24
CA ASP A 36 -2.16 -14.32 -35.26
C ASP A 36 -2.20 -15.07 -33.91
N ILE A 37 -2.09 -16.40 -33.95
CA ILE A 37 -2.09 -17.25 -32.76
C ILE A 37 -0.82 -17.02 -31.93
N SER A 38 0.36 -17.03 -32.57
CA SER A 38 1.64 -16.74 -31.90
C SER A 38 1.66 -15.35 -31.27
N ASP A 39 1.13 -14.34 -31.96
CA ASP A 39 1.07 -12.97 -31.49
C ASP A 39 0.14 -12.82 -30.27
N VAL A 40 -1.06 -13.41 -30.33
CA VAL A 40 -2.01 -13.43 -29.20
C VAL A 40 -1.43 -14.17 -28.00
N MET A 41 -0.80 -15.34 -28.20
CA MET A 41 -0.18 -16.12 -27.13
C MET A 41 0.94 -15.34 -26.44
N SER A 42 1.82 -14.70 -27.21
CA SER A 42 2.90 -13.88 -26.69
C SER A 42 2.39 -12.65 -25.93
N ALA A 43 1.41 -11.92 -26.48
CA ALA A 43 0.84 -10.74 -25.82
C ALA A 43 0.15 -11.10 -24.50
N VAL A 44 -0.70 -12.13 -24.50
CA VAL A 44 -1.41 -12.58 -23.29
C VAL A 44 -0.44 -13.16 -22.26
N GLY A 45 0.53 -13.97 -22.70
CA GLY A 45 1.55 -14.55 -21.85
C GLY A 45 2.39 -13.48 -21.15
N PHE A 46 2.86 -12.48 -21.90
CA PHE A 46 3.61 -11.36 -21.38
C PHE A 46 2.79 -10.52 -20.39
N ALA A 47 1.57 -10.11 -20.76
CA ALA A 47 0.71 -9.32 -19.89
C ALA A 47 0.43 -10.06 -18.57
N THR A 48 0.15 -11.35 -18.65
CA THR A 48 -0.10 -12.21 -17.48
C THR A 48 1.13 -12.30 -16.59
N LEU A 49 2.31 -12.58 -17.17
CA LEU A 49 3.58 -12.67 -16.46
C LEU A 49 3.89 -11.37 -15.71
N VAL A 50 3.84 -10.23 -16.40
CA VAL A 50 4.19 -8.93 -15.80
C VAL A 50 3.21 -8.56 -14.69
N CYS A 51 1.90 -8.63 -14.95
CA CYS A 51 0.89 -8.23 -13.96
C CYS A 51 0.92 -9.12 -12.72
N SER A 52 1.01 -10.43 -12.90
CA SER A 52 1.05 -11.38 -11.78
C SER A 52 2.35 -11.27 -10.98
N THR A 53 3.50 -11.11 -11.64
CA THR A 53 4.81 -10.94 -10.98
C THR A 53 4.87 -9.65 -10.19
N LEU A 54 4.44 -8.52 -10.76
CA LEU A 54 4.41 -7.24 -10.05
C LEU A 54 3.49 -7.32 -8.82
N TYR A 55 2.30 -7.91 -8.96
CA TYR A 55 1.38 -8.07 -7.84
C TYR A 55 1.95 -9.00 -6.75
N LEU A 56 2.58 -10.10 -7.15
CA LEU A 56 3.24 -11.05 -6.26
C LEU A 56 4.34 -10.37 -5.45
N LEU A 57 5.29 -9.69 -6.12
CA LEU A 57 6.47 -9.10 -5.52
C LEU A 57 6.15 -7.85 -4.68
N LEU A 58 5.27 -6.97 -5.18
CA LEU A 58 5.01 -5.69 -4.52
C LEU A 58 4.00 -5.80 -3.38
N ARG A 59 3.03 -6.74 -3.49
CA ARG A 59 1.91 -6.81 -2.55
C ARG A 59 1.87 -8.12 -1.77
N VAL A 60 1.94 -9.26 -2.45
CA VAL A 60 1.61 -10.55 -1.82
C VAL A 60 2.76 -11.08 -0.97
N LEU A 61 3.97 -11.14 -1.52
CA LEU A 61 5.15 -11.70 -0.86
C LEU A 61 5.55 -10.89 0.39
N PRO A 62 5.64 -9.55 0.37
CA PRO A 62 5.95 -8.78 1.58
C PRO A 62 4.91 -8.98 2.68
N THR A 63 3.65 -9.16 2.30
CA THR A 63 2.56 -9.42 3.23
C THR A 63 2.62 -10.84 3.82
N ALA A 64 2.95 -11.84 2.99
CA ALA A 64 3.14 -13.23 3.43
C ALA A 64 4.32 -13.36 4.40
N LEU A 65 5.45 -12.73 4.07
CA LEU A 65 6.64 -12.69 4.92
C LEU A 65 6.38 -11.91 6.22
N GLY A 66 5.73 -10.75 6.14
CA GLY A 66 5.37 -9.95 7.31
C GLY A 66 4.46 -10.71 8.27
N ARG A 67 3.46 -11.43 7.73
CA ARG A 67 2.58 -12.31 8.52
C ARG A 67 3.38 -13.44 9.16
N ALA A 68 4.21 -14.15 8.40
CA ALA A 68 4.97 -15.28 8.92
C ALA A 68 5.92 -14.85 10.05
N ARG A 69 6.60 -13.70 9.89
CA ARG A 69 7.45 -13.12 10.93
C ARG A 69 6.67 -12.79 12.20
N LEU A 70 5.51 -12.15 12.06
CA LEU A 70 4.70 -11.80 13.23
C LEU A 70 4.12 -13.04 13.93
N GLN A 71 3.71 -14.06 13.17
CA GLN A 71 3.29 -15.35 13.72
C GLN A 71 4.43 -16.08 14.43
N ALA A 72 5.67 -15.95 13.95
CA ALA A 72 6.86 -16.45 14.62
C ALA A 72 7.28 -15.61 15.85
N GLY A 73 6.47 -14.62 16.26
CA GLY A 73 6.75 -13.74 17.40
C GLY A 73 7.72 -12.58 17.12
N VAL A 74 8.28 -12.49 15.91
CA VAL A 74 9.27 -11.46 15.57
C VAL A 74 8.60 -10.08 15.55
N GLY A 75 8.99 -9.24 16.52
CA GLY A 75 8.44 -7.90 16.68
C GLY A 75 6.99 -7.89 17.16
N ARG A 76 6.51 -8.96 17.81
CA ARG A 76 5.25 -8.97 18.54
C ARG A 76 5.35 -8.04 19.76
N ILE A 77 4.32 -7.23 19.96
CA ILE A 77 4.15 -6.37 21.15
C ILE A 77 3.28 -7.09 22.15
N THR A 78 2.14 -7.58 21.69
CA THR A 78 1.11 -8.15 22.54
C THR A 78 0.19 -9.05 21.73
N GLN A 79 -0.57 -9.88 22.43
CA GLN A 79 -1.51 -10.83 21.86
C GLN A 79 -2.62 -11.08 22.88
N TRP A 80 -3.86 -11.18 22.39
CA TRP A 80 -5.01 -11.50 23.23
C TRP A 80 -6.07 -12.24 22.44
N GLN A 81 -6.95 -12.94 23.18
CA GLN A 81 -8.10 -13.64 22.64
C GLN A 81 -9.36 -12.81 22.89
N VAL A 82 -10.28 -12.84 21.91
CA VAL A 82 -11.61 -12.25 22.04
C VAL A 82 -12.62 -13.39 22.00
N SER A 83 -13.49 -13.46 23.00
CA SER A 83 -14.52 -14.49 23.09
C SER A 83 -15.49 -14.38 21.90
N ALA A 84 -16.19 -15.48 21.57
CA ALA A 84 -17.19 -15.45 20.52
C ALA A 84 -18.30 -14.42 20.81
N ALA A 85 -18.75 -14.34 22.07
CA ALA A 85 -19.76 -13.39 22.51
C ALA A 85 -19.32 -11.92 22.35
N ASP A 86 -18.07 -11.60 22.75
CA ASP A 86 -17.55 -10.24 22.57
C ASP A 86 -17.34 -9.89 21.10
N TRP A 87 -16.97 -10.88 20.28
CA TRP A 87 -16.84 -10.70 18.84
C TRP A 87 -18.18 -10.42 18.16
N ASP A 88 -19.26 -11.07 18.57
CA ASP A 88 -20.60 -10.79 18.05
C ASP A 88 -21.09 -9.39 18.45
N LYS A 89 -20.87 -8.99 19.71
CA LYS A 89 -21.13 -7.61 20.15
C LYS A 89 -20.30 -6.59 19.36
N PHE A 90 -19.02 -6.87 19.15
CA PHE A 90 -18.14 -6.05 18.33
C PHE A 90 -18.64 -5.93 16.89
N ARG A 91 -19.13 -7.02 16.28
CA ARG A 91 -19.70 -6.99 14.93
C ARG A 91 -20.92 -6.07 14.83
N ALA A 92 -21.82 -6.12 15.82
CA ALA A 92 -22.99 -5.23 15.86
C ALA A 92 -22.57 -3.76 15.97
N LEU A 93 -21.64 -3.45 16.89
CA LEU A 93 -21.04 -2.13 17.01
C LEU A 93 -20.36 -1.68 15.71
N ASP A 94 -19.68 -2.61 15.03
CA ASP A 94 -18.96 -2.33 13.79
C ASP A 94 -19.88 -1.89 12.66
N ALA A 95 -20.99 -2.61 12.50
CA ALA A 95 -22.02 -2.29 11.53
C ALA A 95 -22.68 -0.93 11.82
N GLU A 96 -22.99 -0.63 13.09
CA GLU A 96 -23.52 0.66 13.52
C GLU A 96 -22.58 1.81 13.13
N ARG A 97 -21.29 1.70 13.50
CA ARG A 97 -20.29 2.74 13.21
C ARG A 97 -20.03 2.91 11.72
N ALA A 98 -19.94 1.81 10.98
CA ALA A 98 -19.76 1.86 9.53
C ALA A 98 -20.96 2.51 8.83
N GLY A 99 -22.17 2.39 9.39
CA GLY A 99 -23.38 3.06 8.89
C GLY A 99 -23.41 4.56 9.19
N THR A 100 -22.81 5.02 10.29
CA THR A 100 -22.81 6.44 10.68
C THR A 100 -21.98 7.30 9.72
N ASP A 101 -20.77 6.84 9.38
CA ASP A 101 -19.91 7.52 8.41
C ASP A 101 -19.16 6.48 7.57
N PRO A 102 -19.75 6.04 6.45
CA PRO A 102 -19.14 5.05 5.58
C PRO A 102 -17.82 5.51 4.94
N MET A 103 -17.57 6.82 4.89
CA MET A 103 -16.39 7.37 4.23
C MET A 103 -15.14 7.35 5.13
N PHE A 104 -15.31 7.42 6.45
CA PHE A 104 -14.20 7.42 7.41
C PHE A 104 -14.20 6.22 8.36
N LEU A 105 -15.38 5.72 8.75
CA LEU A 105 -15.53 4.68 9.78
C LEU A 105 -15.77 3.28 9.22
N ALA A 106 -15.80 3.13 7.90
CA ALA A 106 -15.79 1.82 7.26
C ALA A 106 -14.58 1.01 7.72
N ASN A 107 -14.85 -0.22 8.20
CA ASN A 107 -13.80 -1.05 8.76
C ASN A 107 -12.93 -1.66 7.65
N ASP A 108 -11.60 -1.51 7.76
CA ASP A 108 -10.65 -2.20 6.88
C ASP A 108 -10.63 -3.72 7.14
N LEU A 109 -11.10 -4.14 8.33
CA LEU A 109 -11.30 -5.53 8.68
C LEU A 109 -12.56 -6.10 8.02
N TRP A 110 -12.38 -7.19 7.27
CA TRP A 110 -13.51 -8.01 6.83
C TRP A 110 -13.97 -8.89 7.99
N ILE A 111 -15.10 -8.57 8.60
CA ILE A 111 -15.69 -9.37 9.68
C ILE A 111 -16.51 -10.51 9.07
N ARG A 112 -16.26 -11.75 9.52
CA ARG A 112 -17.03 -12.93 9.08
C ARG A 112 -18.47 -12.86 9.61
N ARG A 113 -19.42 -13.43 8.87
CA ARG A 113 -20.82 -13.58 9.30
C ARG A 113 -21.02 -14.59 10.42
N GLN A 114 -20.14 -15.58 10.53
CA GLN A 114 -20.17 -16.61 11.56
C GLN A 114 -18.93 -16.47 12.42
N THR A 115 -19.13 -16.41 13.74
CA THR A 115 -18.05 -16.33 14.73
C THR A 115 -17.48 -17.72 14.97
N PRO A 116 -16.15 -17.89 14.94
CA PRO A 116 -15.55 -19.14 15.37
C PRO A 116 -15.89 -19.41 16.85
N PRO A 117 -16.29 -20.63 17.24
CA PRO A 117 -16.60 -20.96 18.64
C PRO A 117 -15.47 -20.67 19.62
N GLU A 118 -14.22 -20.86 19.18
CA GLU A 118 -12.99 -20.55 19.92
C GLU A 118 -12.75 -19.04 20.10
N GLY A 119 -13.54 -18.20 19.44
CA GLY A 119 -13.36 -16.76 19.39
C GLY A 119 -12.34 -16.33 18.34
N VAL A 120 -11.77 -15.15 18.51
CA VAL A 120 -10.80 -14.57 17.58
C VAL A 120 -9.53 -14.16 18.30
N GLU A 121 -8.41 -14.65 17.78
CA GLU A 121 -7.09 -14.22 18.22
C GLU A 121 -6.68 -12.90 17.55
N ILE A 122 -6.10 -12.02 18.35
CA ILE A 122 -5.56 -10.74 17.91
C ILE A 122 -4.08 -10.69 18.30
N THR A 123 -3.21 -10.51 17.32
CA THR A 123 -1.77 -10.34 17.52
C THR A 123 -1.34 -8.97 17.01
N VAL A 124 -0.74 -8.16 17.87
CA VAL A 124 -0.23 -6.83 17.51
C VAL A 124 1.29 -6.85 17.53
N GLY A 125 1.90 -6.42 16.43
CA GLY A 125 3.34 -6.23 16.30
C GLY A 125 3.73 -4.78 16.06
N LYS A 126 5.03 -4.52 16.00
CA LYS A 126 5.62 -3.17 15.88
C LYS A 126 5.16 -2.38 14.65
N LYS A 127 4.76 -3.07 13.57
CA LYS A 127 4.44 -2.47 12.26
C LYS A 127 3.22 -3.11 11.57
N ALA A 128 2.52 -3.99 12.25
CA ALA A 128 1.39 -4.72 11.68
C ALA A 128 0.56 -5.37 12.79
N LEU A 129 -0.66 -5.75 12.45
CA LEU A 129 -1.51 -6.56 13.32
C LEU A 129 -2.13 -7.71 12.52
N ILE A 130 -2.45 -8.80 13.21
CA ILE A 130 -3.24 -9.92 12.69
C ILE A 130 -4.51 -10.00 13.51
N VAL A 131 -5.66 -9.95 12.85
CA VAL A 131 -6.99 -10.11 13.46
C VAL A 131 -7.78 -11.07 12.59
N ASP A 132 -8.40 -12.09 13.20
CA ASP A 132 -9.18 -13.11 12.50
C ASP A 132 -8.41 -13.75 11.32
N GLY A 133 -7.10 -13.95 11.51
CA GLY A 133 -6.21 -14.47 10.47
C GLY A 133 -6.04 -13.56 9.25
N SER A 134 -6.47 -12.29 9.30
CA SER A 134 -6.14 -11.26 8.31
C SER A 134 -4.96 -10.43 8.79
N TYR A 135 -3.95 -10.25 7.94
CA TYR A 135 -2.78 -9.42 8.24
C TYR A 135 -3.00 -7.99 7.75
N HIS A 136 -2.85 -7.00 8.63
CA HIS A 136 -2.99 -5.57 8.32
C HIS A 136 -1.68 -4.84 8.62
N PRO A 137 -0.99 -4.30 7.59
CA PRO A 137 0.21 -3.52 7.80
C PRO A 137 -0.13 -2.15 8.42
N LEU A 138 0.53 -1.81 9.52
CA LEU A 138 0.43 -0.52 10.22
C LEU A 138 1.65 0.33 9.90
N ARG A 139 1.67 0.90 8.69
CA ARG A 139 2.83 1.64 8.18
C ARG A 139 2.72 3.11 8.55
N MET A 140 3.63 3.58 9.39
CA MET A 140 3.74 5.03 9.65
C MET A 140 4.12 5.80 8.39
N ASN A 141 5.01 5.23 7.55
CA ASN A 141 5.42 5.82 6.29
C ASN A 141 5.27 4.74 5.20
N GLY A 142 4.14 4.75 4.51
CA GLY A 142 3.85 3.79 3.44
C GLY A 142 2.36 3.76 3.14
N ILE A 143 1.98 2.87 2.22
CA ILE A 143 0.58 2.68 1.82
C ILE A 143 0.08 1.33 2.37
N PRO A 144 -1.05 1.27 3.10
CA PRO A 144 -1.77 2.41 3.67
C PRO A 144 -0.95 3.15 4.73
N GLU A 145 -1.21 4.45 4.88
CA GLU A 145 -0.57 5.30 5.86
C GLU A 145 -1.36 5.29 7.17
N LEU A 146 -0.72 4.95 8.29
CA LEU A 146 -1.30 5.09 9.61
C LEU A 146 -1.26 6.56 10.05
N ARG A 147 -2.45 7.13 10.28
CA ARG A 147 -2.65 8.57 10.58
C ARG A 147 -2.87 8.83 12.06
N SER A 148 -3.67 8.00 12.71
CA SER A 148 -3.96 8.11 14.14
C SER A 148 -4.31 6.74 14.72
N ILE A 149 -4.25 6.68 16.05
CA ILE A 149 -4.79 5.60 16.86
C ILE A 149 -5.72 6.21 17.91
N GLY A 150 -6.90 5.64 18.08
CA GLY A 150 -7.88 6.02 19.10
C GLY A 150 -8.18 4.85 20.03
N TRP A 151 -8.55 5.16 21.27
CA TRP A 151 -9.20 4.23 22.19
C TRP A 151 -10.68 4.59 22.23
N LEU A 152 -11.54 3.63 21.90
CA LEU A 152 -12.98 3.76 22.00
C LEU A 152 -13.42 3.03 23.27
N ASP A 153 -13.78 3.81 24.30
CA ASP A 153 -14.38 3.31 25.53
C ASP A 153 -15.87 3.02 25.28
N ASN A 154 -16.23 1.75 25.41
CA ASN A 154 -17.58 1.24 25.18
C ASN A 154 -18.27 0.79 26.45
N ALA A 155 -17.63 0.92 27.62
CA ALA A 155 -18.23 0.60 28.92
C ALA A 155 -19.61 1.26 29.16
N PRO A 156 -19.87 2.53 28.76
CA PRO A 156 -21.17 3.15 28.99
C PRO A 156 -22.26 2.73 27.99
N ARG A 157 -21.94 1.96 26.93
CA ARG A 157 -22.91 1.61 25.89
C ARG A 157 -23.87 0.48 26.32
N PRO A 158 -25.15 0.53 25.91
CA PRO A 158 -26.07 -0.60 26.04
C PRO A 158 -25.48 -1.88 25.42
N GLY A 159 -25.67 -3.03 26.09
CA GLY A 159 -25.11 -4.31 25.66
C GLY A 159 -23.62 -4.52 25.96
N ARG A 160 -22.93 -3.50 26.49
CA ARG A 160 -21.50 -3.50 26.87
C ARG A 160 -20.62 -4.22 25.84
N PRO A 161 -20.54 -3.71 24.60
CA PRO A 161 -19.56 -4.23 23.64
C PRO A 161 -18.14 -3.98 24.15
N PRO A 162 -17.15 -4.80 23.73
CA PRO A 162 -15.77 -4.59 24.14
C PRO A 162 -15.26 -3.22 23.69
N ASP A 163 -14.33 -2.65 24.45
CA ASP A 163 -13.56 -1.47 24.02
C ASP A 163 -12.89 -1.74 22.67
N CYS A 164 -12.53 -0.70 21.93
CA CYS A 164 -11.87 -0.86 20.64
C CYS A 164 -10.64 0.01 20.49
N LEU A 165 -9.62 -0.53 19.82
CA LEU A 165 -8.57 0.27 19.21
C LEU A 165 -8.98 0.64 17.78
N GLU A 166 -8.89 1.92 17.46
CA GLU A 166 -9.24 2.46 16.14
C GLU A 166 -7.99 2.98 15.45
N PHE A 167 -7.54 2.32 14.38
CA PHE A 167 -6.40 2.75 13.58
C PHE A 167 -6.90 3.44 12.31
N LEU A 168 -6.73 4.76 12.22
CA LEU A 168 -7.11 5.50 11.01
C LEU A 168 -6.07 5.29 9.92
N LEU A 169 -6.49 4.69 8.80
CA LEU A 169 -5.66 4.36 7.65
C LEU A 169 -6.04 5.24 6.46
N ALA A 170 -5.03 5.84 5.84
CA ALA A 170 -5.17 6.61 4.62
C ALA A 170 -4.64 5.82 3.41
N TYR A 171 -5.49 5.63 2.41
CA TYR A 171 -5.17 5.06 1.12
C TYR A 171 -5.18 6.16 0.06
N PRO A 172 -4.15 6.27 -0.79
CA PRO A 172 -4.22 7.16 -1.95
C PRO A 172 -5.31 6.66 -2.90
N ALA A 173 -6.27 7.51 -3.21
CA ALA A 173 -7.40 7.22 -4.09
C ALA A 173 -7.13 7.78 -5.50
N GLY A 174 -6.65 6.91 -6.39
CA GLY A 174 -6.79 7.01 -7.84
C GLY A 174 -6.30 8.28 -8.56
N ARG A 175 -6.67 8.37 -9.84
CA ARG A 175 -6.15 9.27 -10.90
C ARG A 175 -6.27 10.78 -10.61
N TYR A 176 -7.08 11.19 -9.63
CA TYR A 176 -7.40 12.60 -9.33
C TYR A 176 -6.93 13.08 -7.95
N GLY A 177 -6.05 12.33 -7.26
CA GLY A 177 -5.38 12.83 -6.05
C GLY A 177 -6.22 12.84 -4.77
N GLY A 178 -7.21 11.95 -4.65
CA GLY A 178 -7.99 11.79 -3.43
C GLY A 178 -7.26 10.97 -2.37
N VAL A 179 -7.72 11.05 -1.12
CA VAL A 179 -7.33 10.12 -0.05
C VAL A 179 -8.60 9.45 0.46
N ARG A 180 -8.65 8.13 0.36
CA ARG A 180 -9.69 7.33 1.00
C ARG A 180 -9.24 7.01 2.42
N TYR A 181 -10.01 7.46 3.39
CA TYR A 181 -9.82 7.07 4.77
C TYR A 181 -10.62 5.82 5.08
N THR A 182 -10.07 5.00 5.96
CA THR A 182 -10.73 3.80 6.50
C THR A 182 -10.26 3.65 7.93
N CYS A 183 -11.03 2.95 8.75
CA CYS A 183 -10.64 2.69 10.13
C CYS A 183 -10.42 1.20 10.31
N LEU A 184 -9.27 0.77 10.81
CA LEU A 184 -9.10 -0.61 11.25
C LEU A 184 -9.48 -0.66 12.73
N ARG A 185 -10.67 -1.20 13.02
CA ARG A 185 -11.22 -1.27 14.38
C ARG A 185 -11.04 -2.67 14.93
N VAL A 186 -10.49 -2.75 16.13
CA VAL A 186 -10.02 -3.99 16.75
C VAL A 186 -10.54 -4.07 18.18
N PRO A 187 -11.33 -5.11 18.55
CA PRO A 187 -11.90 -5.21 19.88
C PRO A 187 -10.85 -5.59 20.94
N VAL A 188 -11.00 -4.99 22.11
CA VAL A 188 -10.21 -5.20 23.32
C VAL A 188 -11.19 -5.54 24.46
N PRO A 189 -11.40 -6.83 24.76
CA PRO A 189 -12.21 -7.21 25.91
C PRO A 189 -11.56 -6.73 27.21
N GLU A 190 -12.34 -6.62 28.28
CA GLU A 190 -11.88 -6.13 29.58
C GLU A 190 -10.65 -6.89 30.10
N ALA A 191 -10.66 -8.22 29.98
CA ALA A 191 -9.55 -9.09 30.36
C ALA A 191 -8.24 -8.80 29.57
N ALA A 192 -8.34 -8.17 28.39
CA ALA A 192 -7.22 -7.81 27.53
C ALA A 192 -6.87 -6.31 27.57
N ARG A 193 -7.45 -5.55 28.51
CA ARG A 193 -7.28 -4.09 28.55
C ARG A 193 -5.81 -3.67 28.69
N ALA A 194 -5.03 -4.36 29.52
CA ALA A 194 -3.60 -4.10 29.68
C ALA A 194 -2.81 -4.32 28.38
N GLN A 195 -3.14 -5.40 27.65
CA GLN A 195 -2.58 -5.72 26.34
C GLN A 195 -2.93 -4.65 25.32
N GLY A 196 -4.19 -4.21 25.26
CA GLY A 196 -4.63 -3.12 24.40
C GLY A 196 -3.89 -1.81 24.70
N LEU A 197 -3.74 -1.46 25.99
CA LEU A 197 -2.99 -0.27 26.41
C LEU A 197 -1.51 -0.34 26.02
N SER A 198 -0.90 -1.52 26.09
CA SER A 198 0.47 -1.74 25.59
C SER A 198 0.59 -1.45 24.09
N ALA A 199 -0.36 -1.93 23.28
CA ALA A 199 -0.42 -1.60 21.87
C ALA A 199 -0.62 -0.08 21.64
N TYR A 200 -1.53 0.55 22.39
CA TYR A 200 -1.79 1.99 22.29
C TYR A 200 -0.53 2.83 22.58
N ARG A 201 0.14 2.53 23.70
CA ARG A 201 1.38 3.22 24.13
C ARG A 201 2.54 3.06 23.15
N HIS A 202 2.57 1.98 22.37
CA HIS A 202 3.58 1.82 21.31
C HIS A 202 3.32 2.75 20.12
N PHE A 203 2.07 2.85 19.65
CA PHE A 203 1.75 3.60 18.43
C PHE A 203 1.50 5.09 18.64
N ALA A 204 0.81 5.48 19.73
CA ALA A 204 0.38 6.86 19.93
C ALA A 204 1.56 7.87 19.95
N PRO A 205 2.62 7.66 20.75
CA PRO A 205 3.74 8.61 20.79
C PRO A 205 4.51 8.69 19.46
N ALA A 206 4.61 7.57 18.75
CA ALA A 206 5.29 7.52 17.46
C ALA A 206 4.52 8.28 16.37
N LEU A 207 3.19 8.27 16.42
CA LEU A 207 2.32 9.04 15.52
C LEU A 207 2.33 10.54 15.85
N GLU A 208 2.34 10.91 17.14
CA GLU A 208 2.49 12.31 17.57
C GLU A 208 3.83 12.89 17.12
N LYS A 209 4.94 12.19 17.40
CA LYS A 209 6.28 12.59 16.95
C LYS A 209 6.37 12.71 15.43
N ARG A 210 5.59 11.94 14.69
CA ARG A 210 5.51 12.05 13.22
C ARG A 210 4.73 13.29 12.80
N ARG A 211 3.56 13.53 13.40
CA ARG A 211 2.73 14.71 13.13
C ARG A 211 3.52 15.99 13.33
N ALA A 212 4.31 16.06 14.40
CA ALA A 212 5.17 17.20 14.70
C ALA A 212 6.29 17.43 13.67
N LYS A 213 6.72 16.40 12.93
CA LYS A 213 7.90 16.50 12.05
C LYS A 213 7.59 16.85 10.58
N GLY A 214 6.33 16.95 10.16
CA GLY A 214 5.96 17.32 8.76
C GLY A 214 6.36 16.30 7.67
N ALA A 215 6.12 16.61 6.39
CA ALA A 215 6.38 15.71 5.25
C ALA A 215 7.88 15.56 4.92
N ILE A 216 8.30 14.37 4.44
CA ILE A 216 9.72 14.07 4.13
C ILE A 216 10.31 15.02 3.07
N ALA A 217 9.52 15.40 2.05
CA ALA A 217 9.94 16.34 1.01
C ALA A 217 10.37 17.71 1.57
N LEU A 218 9.76 18.14 2.68
CA LEU A 218 10.07 19.39 3.36
C LEU A 218 11.27 19.25 4.32
N ARG A 219 11.60 18.02 4.76
CA ARG A 219 12.71 17.77 5.69
C ARG A 219 14.08 17.75 5.00
N ASN A 220 14.17 17.21 3.79
CA ASN A 220 15.43 17.13 3.06
C ASN A 220 15.22 17.39 1.56
N PRO A 221 14.93 18.65 1.18
CA PRO A 221 14.54 19.01 -0.18
C PRO A 221 15.64 18.70 -1.20
N ARG A 222 16.92 18.80 -0.80
CA ARG A 222 18.05 18.44 -1.67
C ARG A 222 18.04 16.96 -2.03
N ARG A 223 17.87 16.08 -1.03
CA ARG A 223 17.82 14.63 -1.27
C ARG A 223 16.57 14.23 -2.05
N THR A 224 15.43 14.85 -1.76
CA THR A 224 14.20 14.65 -2.55
C THR A 224 14.42 15.05 -4.00
N TYR A 225 15.01 16.22 -4.27
CA TYR A 225 15.34 16.67 -5.62
C TYR A 225 16.27 15.70 -6.35
N GLN A 226 17.34 15.23 -5.68
CA GLN A 226 18.27 14.25 -6.25
C GLN A 226 17.57 12.95 -6.66
N ILE A 227 16.70 12.41 -5.79
CA ILE A 227 15.95 11.18 -6.10
C ILE A 227 14.97 11.42 -7.24
N THR A 228 14.21 12.51 -7.22
CA THR A 228 13.26 12.82 -8.29
C THR A 228 13.95 13.11 -9.62
N ALA A 229 15.11 13.77 -9.61
CA ALA A 229 15.90 14.04 -10.81
C ALA A 229 16.50 12.75 -11.39
N ALA A 230 17.02 11.86 -10.54
CA ALA A 230 17.51 10.55 -10.96
C ALA A 230 16.39 9.69 -11.57
N LEU A 231 15.23 9.60 -10.91
CA LEU A 231 14.08 8.86 -11.43
C LEU A 231 13.55 9.48 -12.73
N PHE A 232 13.50 10.81 -12.83
CA PHE A 232 13.15 11.50 -14.06
C PHE A 232 14.13 11.18 -15.19
N GLY A 233 15.44 11.25 -14.93
CA GLY A 233 16.48 10.93 -15.92
C GLY A 233 16.37 9.50 -16.42
N VAL A 234 16.22 8.52 -15.51
CA VAL A 234 16.04 7.11 -15.89
C VAL A 234 14.75 6.91 -16.69
N GLY A 235 13.63 7.51 -16.25
CA GLY A 235 12.36 7.43 -16.96
C GLY A 235 12.43 8.05 -18.36
N LEU A 236 13.11 9.20 -18.49
CA LEU A 236 13.30 9.88 -19.77
C LEU A 236 14.17 9.06 -20.72
N VAL A 237 15.28 8.49 -20.23
CA VAL A 237 16.16 7.63 -21.04
C VAL A 237 15.39 6.40 -21.52
N ALA A 238 14.62 5.74 -20.66
CA ALA A 238 13.77 4.61 -21.05
C ALA A 238 12.71 5.03 -22.09
N ALA A 239 12.10 6.20 -21.92
CA ALA A 239 11.09 6.70 -22.84
C ALA A 239 11.67 7.02 -24.23
N VAL A 240 12.83 7.68 -24.27
CA VAL A 240 13.55 8.03 -25.50
C VAL A 240 14.09 6.77 -26.18
N ALA A 241 14.69 5.84 -25.44
CA ALA A 241 15.16 4.56 -25.98
C ALA A 241 14.00 3.77 -26.58
N GLY A 242 12.85 3.74 -25.91
CA GLY A 242 11.61 3.17 -26.45
C GLY A 242 11.18 3.87 -27.74
N ALA A 243 11.09 5.19 -27.75
CA ALA A 243 10.67 5.94 -28.94
C ALA A 243 11.62 5.77 -30.14
N VAL A 244 12.94 5.78 -29.88
CA VAL A 244 13.97 5.52 -30.90
C VAL A 244 13.86 4.10 -31.43
N MET A 245 13.66 3.11 -30.56
CA MET A 245 13.41 1.74 -30.99
C MET A 245 12.12 1.58 -31.78
N ILE A 246 11.04 2.30 -31.46
CA ILE A 246 9.82 2.33 -32.29
C ILE A 246 10.14 2.89 -33.69
N ALA A 247 10.93 3.96 -33.76
CA ALA A 247 11.31 4.58 -35.03
C ALA A 247 12.17 3.66 -35.91
N ILE A 248 13.09 2.90 -35.29
CA ILE A 248 13.97 1.93 -35.96
C ILE A 248 13.21 0.63 -36.31
N ALA A 249 12.32 0.18 -35.42
CA ALA A 249 11.57 -1.07 -35.56
C ALA A 249 10.50 -1.03 -36.65
N ARG A 250 10.29 0.12 -37.32
CA ARG A 250 9.45 0.21 -38.53
C ARG A 250 9.86 -0.78 -39.63
N SER A 251 11.06 -1.37 -39.56
CA SER A 251 11.56 -2.40 -40.47
C SER A 251 11.87 -3.77 -39.83
N GLN A 252 11.70 -3.97 -38.51
CA GLN A 252 12.20 -5.17 -37.80
C GLN A 252 11.13 -6.02 -37.10
N GLY A 253 9.84 -5.82 -37.40
CA GLY A 253 8.74 -6.66 -36.90
C GLY A 253 8.13 -6.21 -35.56
N GLU A 254 6.92 -6.66 -35.24
CA GLU A 254 6.10 -6.04 -34.18
C GLU A 254 6.58 -6.36 -32.74
N TYR A 255 7.43 -7.38 -32.52
CA TYR A 255 7.99 -7.66 -31.18
C TYR A 255 8.93 -6.57 -30.69
N ALA A 256 9.79 -6.07 -31.59
CA ALA A 256 10.62 -4.90 -31.30
C ALA A 256 9.73 -3.68 -31.02
N GLY A 257 8.62 -3.53 -31.75
CA GLY A 257 7.60 -2.52 -31.51
C GLY A 257 6.93 -2.62 -30.13
N MET A 258 6.61 -3.83 -29.66
CA MET A 258 5.99 -4.06 -28.36
C MET A 258 6.94 -3.72 -27.19
N ILE A 259 8.19 -4.22 -27.24
CA ILE A 259 9.22 -3.90 -26.23
C ILE A 259 9.48 -2.40 -26.17
N ALA A 260 9.59 -1.78 -27.34
CA ALA A 260 9.81 -0.34 -27.48
C ALA A 260 8.61 0.47 -26.96
N GLY A 261 7.37 0.01 -27.21
CA GLY A 261 6.15 0.56 -26.63
C GLY A 261 6.12 0.51 -25.10
N PHE A 262 6.53 -0.61 -24.50
CA PHE A 262 6.62 -0.75 -23.05
C PHE A 262 7.69 0.15 -22.41
N LEU A 263 8.86 0.28 -23.04
CA LEU A 263 9.89 1.19 -22.57
C LEU A 263 9.44 2.65 -22.67
N THR A 264 8.74 3.00 -23.76
CA THR A 264 8.16 4.33 -23.95
C THR A 264 7.13 4.64 -22.87
N LEU A 265 6.14 3.76 -22.68
CA LEU A 265 5.08 3.94 -21.69
C LEU A 265 5.62 3.90 -20.25
N GLY A 266 6.43 2.88 -19.92
CA GLY A 266 7.02 2.71 -18.59
C GLY A 266 7.92 3.89 -18.21
N GLY A 267 8.79 4.33 -19.13
CA GLY A 267 9.63 5.50 -18.95
C GLY A 267 8.81 6.77 -18.69
N THR A 268 7.75 6.98 -19.47
CA THR A 268 6.84 8.12 -19.34
C THR A 268 6.10 8.10 -17.99
N PHE A 269 5.62 6.93 -17.56
CA PHE A 269 4.96 6.73 -16.27
C PHE A 269 5.87 7.00 -15.07
N VAL A 270 7.20 6.86 -15.22
CA VAL A 270 8.17 7.19 -14.17
C VAL A 270 8.57 8.67 -14.25
N ALA A 271 8.79 9.20 -15.45
CA ALA A 271 9.25 10.57 -15.66
C ALA A 271 8.22 11.61 -15.22
N ILE A 272 6.94 11.47 -15.62
CA ILE A 272 5.91 12.49 -15.36
C ILE A 272 5.69 12.70 -13.84
N PRO A 273 5.43 11.67 -13.02
CA PRO A 273 5.24 11.86 -11.58
C PRO A 273 6.51 12.39 -10.89
N SER A 274 7.69 11.96 -11.35
CA SER A 274 8.97 12.44 -10.80
C SER A 274 9.17 13.94 -11.05
N ALA A 275 8.83 14.42 -12.25
CA ALA A 275 8.86 15.85 -12.58
C ALA A 275 7.85 16.65 -11.75
N LEU A 276 6.62 16.15 -11.58
CA LEU A 276 5.59 16.81 -10.75
C LEU A 276 6.02 16.94 -9.29
N VAL A 277 6.51 15.85 -8.68
CA VAL A 277 6.96 15.88 -7.28
C VAL A 277 8.18 16.77 -7.11
N GLY A 278 9.15 16.69 -8.03
CA GLY A 278 10.34 17.56 -8.02
C GLY A 278 9.97 19.04 -8.17
N GLY A 279 9.09 19.37 -9.11
CA GLY A 279 8.60 20.72 -9.37
C GLY A 279 7.83 21.32 -8.21
N MET A 280 6.87 20.58 -7.63
CA MET A 280 6.14 21.04 -6.44
C MET A 280 7.07 21.29 -5.25
N THR A 281 8.05 20.41 -5.02
CA THR A 281 9.02 20.56 -3.94
C THR A 281 9.87 21.83 -4.12
N PHE A 282 10.25 22.14 -5.38
CA PHE A 282 10.95 23.37 -5.72
C PHE A 282 10.09 24.63 -5.49
N LEU A 283 8.83 24.61 -5.96
CA LEU A 283 7.90 25.74 -5.82
C LEU A 283 7.60 26.07 -4.36
N LEU A 284 7.32 25.05 -3.53
CA LEU A 284 7.08 25.24 -2.10
C LEU A 284 8.28 25.91 -1.41
N ARG A 285 9.49 25.47 -1.74
CA ARG A 285 10.71 26.05 -1.18
C ARG A 285 10.97 27.47 -1.68
N TRP A 286 10.71 27.75 -2.95
CA TRP A 286 10.86 29.11 -3.48
C TRP A 286 9.92 30.09 -2.76
N LYS A 287 8.69 29.65 -2.46
CA LYS A 287 7.72 30.42 -1.68
C LYS A 287 8.20 30.68 -0.25
N GLU A 288 8.67 29.65 0.46
CA GLU A 288 9.23 29.77 1.82
C GLU A 288 10.46 30.70 1.87
N GLY A 289 11.32 30.65 0.85
CA GLY A 289 12.48 31.55 0.73
C GLY A 289 12.06 33.02 0.57
N LYS A 290 11.07 33.29 -0.28
CA LYS A 290 10.51 34.64 -0.46
C LYS A 290 9.86 35.18 0.82
N GLU A 291 9.13 34.33 1.56
CA GLU A 291 8.50 34.71 2.83
C GLU A 291 9.55 35.01 3.92
N SER A 292 10.63 34.23 3.97
CA SER A 292 11.74 34.45 4.91
C SER A 292 12.46 35.77 4.63
N GLN A 293 12.71 36.10 3.36
CA GLN A 293 13.28 37.39 2.95
C GLN A 293 12.35 38.57 3.28
N ARG A 294 11.03 38.43 3.06
CA ARG A 294 10.05 39.46 3.44
C ARG A 294 10.05 39.74 4.95
N ARG A 295 10.12 38.69 5.79
CA ARG A 295 10.19 38.84 7.26
C ARG A 295 11.51 39.48 7.72
N ALA A 296 12.63 39.15 7.08
CA ALA A 296 13.92 39.76 7.38
C ALA A 296 13.91 41.27 7.06
N ASN A 297 13.44 41.65 5.87
CA ASN A 297 13.36 43.06 5.45
C ASN A 297 12.39 43.89 6.30
N HIS A 298 11.37 43.27 6.90
CA HIS A 298 10.42 43.97 7.76
C HIS A 298 10.97 44.22 9.18
N ARG A 299 11.93 43.40 9.64
CA ARG A 299 12.61 43.59 10.94
C ARG A 299 13.71 44.64 10.88
N THR A 300 14.37 44.82 9.74
CA THR A 300 15.42 45.84 9.55
C THR A 300 14.86 47.25 9.29
N ARG A 301 13.54 47.40 9.13
CA ARG A 301 12.85 48.68 8.96
C ARG A 301 12.19 49.22 10.24
N LYS A 302 12.32 48.51 11.36
CA LYS A 302 11.95 48.98 12.69
C LYS A 302 13.23 49.26 13.46
#